data_AF-A0A350XWL9-F1
#
_entry.id   AF-A0A350XWL9-F1
#
_cell.length_a   1.000
_cell.length_b   1.000
_cell.length_c   1.000
_cell.angle_alpha   90.00
_cell.angle_beta   90.00
_cell.angle_gamma   90.00
#
_symmetry.space_group_name_H-M   'P 1'
#
loop_
_entity.id
_entity.type
_entity.pdbx_description
1 polymer ?
#
loop_
_entity_poly.entity_id
_entity_poly.type
_entity_poly.pdbx_seq_one_letter_code
_entity_poly.pdbx_strand_id
1 'polypeptide(L)'
;MFQKKSEIEKIVNECYEKYYQSIYKYCYARLGDLNEYAYDCVQDTFLILQKKLSEEQDIEHLRSFLYRTADTFVMRAKDNYKKQIRRTTGLEEAEEKASPPVISDSFDYDKCAIMLVSLLSDEEQELYRMKYIERIPLTEIAKRLGISTPAAAKRTSRLRQKIKELIKKQQLFENEVIL
;
A
#
# COMPACT_ATOMS: atom_id res chain seq x y z
N MET A 1 28.72 24.05 -14.79
CA MET A 1 27.82 22.88 -14.90
C MET A 1 28.39 21.63 -14.21
N PHE A 2 29.65 21.26 -14.44
CA PHE A 2 30.29 20.08 -13.83
C PHE A 2 30.42 20.13 -12.29
N GLN A 3 30.73 21.29 -11.71
CA GLN A 3 30.84 21.47 -10.24
C GLN A 3 29.53 21.13 -9.51
N LYS A 4 28.39 21.60 -10.04
CA LYS A 4 27.06 21.46 -9.41
C LYS A 4 26.52 20.04 -9.47
N LYS A 5 26.84 19.30 -10.54
CA LYS A 5 26.48 17.88 -10.66
C LYS A 5 27.19 17.05 -9.58
N SER A 6 28.46 17.34 -9.31
CA SER A 6 29.25 16.69 -8.26
C SER A 6 28.71 16.96 -6.85
N GLU A 7 28.21 18.17 -6.58
CA GLU A 7 27.60 18.51 -5.29
C GLU A 7 26.28 17.76 -5.04
N ILE A 8 25.40 17.68 -6.05
CA ILE A 8 24.14 16.93 -5.95
C ILE A 8 24.41 15.45 -5.71
N GLU A 9 25.36 14.88 -6.44
CA GLU A 9 25.75 13.48 -6.29
C GLU A 9 26.28 13.18 -4.89
N LYS A 10 27.06 14.10 -4.32
CA LYS A 10 27.52 14.00 -2.93
C LYS A 10 26.37 14.00 -1.93
N ILE A 11 25.41 14.94 -2.07
CA ILE A 11 24.24 15.02 -1.18
C ILE A 11 23.42 13.72 -1.28
N VAL A 12 23.15 13.23 -2.50
CA VAL A 12 22.39 12.00 -2.71
C VAL A 12 23.09 10.81 -2.07
N ASN A 13 24.41 10.68 -2.23
CA ASN A 13 25.20 9.60 -1.62
C ASN A 13 25.17 9.66 -0.09
N GLU A 14 25.37 10.83 0.52
CA GLU A 14 25.26 10.98 1.99
C GLU A 14 23.87 10.58 2.51
N CYS A 15 22.83 10.91 1.74
CA CYS A 15 21.46 10.56 2.07
C CYS A 15 21.19 9.07 1.88
N TYR A 16 21.78 8.46 0.85
CA TYR A 16 21.71 7.03 0.60
C TYR A 16 22.34 6.26 1.76
N GLU A 17 23.59 6.55 2.11
CA GLU A 17 24.28 5.92 3.25
C GLU A 17 23.48 6.04 4.55
N LYS A 18 22.87 7.20 4.79
CA LYS A 18 22.10 7.45 6.02
C LYS A 18 20.75 6.75 6.06
N TYR A 19 20.01 6.73 4.96
CA TYR A 19 18.59 6.36 4.98
C TYR A 19 18.27 5.05 4.27
N TYR A 20 19.17 4.53 3.43
CA TYR A 20 18.97 3.33 2.61
C TYR A 20 18.34 2.19 3.40
N GLN A 21 18.98 1.76 4.50
CA GLN A 21 18.52 0.61 5.27
C GLN A 21 17.11 0.83 5.86
N SER A 22 16.80 2.06 6.26
CA SER A 22 15.49 2.40 6.83
C SER A 22 14.38 2.45 5.79
N ILE A 23 14.68 2.98 4.58
CA ILE A 23 13.74 3.03 3.46
C ILE A 23 13.54 1.63 2.89
N TYR A 24 14.59 0.82 2.79
CA TYR A 24 14.49 -0.59 2.39
C TYR A 24 13.57 -1.38 3.30
N LYS A 25 13.80 -1.35 4.63
CA LYS A 25 12.93 -2.03 5.62
C LYS A 25 11.49 -1.55 5.53
N TYR A 26 11.28 -0.26 5.27
CA TYR A 26 9.95 0.31 5.07
C TYR A 26 9.26 -0.24 3.81
N CYS A 27 9.94 -0.21 2.65
CA CYS A 27 9.43 -0.77 1.40
C CYS A 27 9.13 -2.26 1.54
N TYR A 28 10.08 -3.03 2.06
CA TYR A 28 9.97 -4.47 2.29
C TYR A 28 8.73 -4.82 3.12
N ALA A 29 8.57 -4.18 4.28
CA ALA A 29 7.42 -4.41 5.17
C ALA A 29 6.09 -3.95 4.54
N ARG A 30 6.09 -2.84 3.80
CA ARG A 30 4.88 -2.34 3.13
C ARG A 30 4.48 -3.22 1.94
N LEU A 31 5.43 -3.82 1.22
CA LEU A 31 5.19 -4.63 0.04
C LEU A 31 4.54 -5.98 0.39
N GLY A 32 4.98 -6.64 1.47
CA GLY A 32 4.45 -7.95 1.88
C GLY A 32 5.00 -9.05 0.97
N ASP A 33 4.13 -9.78 0.28
CA ASP A 33 4.54 -10.87 -0.62
C ASP A 33 5.35 -10.37 -1.84
N LEU A 34 5.21 -9.09 -2.18
CA LEU A 34 5.96 -8.42 -3.26
C LEU A 34 7.28 -7.82 -2.78
N ASN A 35 7.88 -8.39 -1.74
CA ASN A 35 9.05 -7.78 -1.11
C ASN A 35 10.31 -7.82 -1.98
N GLU A 36 10.35 -8.65 -3.02
CA GLU A 36 11.44 -8.63 -4.01
C GLU A 36 11.56 -7.26 -4.71
N TYR A 37 10.46 -6.52 -4.86
CA TYR A 37 10.44 -5.18 -5.46
C TYR A 37 10.93 -4.07 -4.50
N ALA A 38 11.35 -4.41 -3.28
CA ALA A 38 11.78 -3.41 -2.30
C ALA A 38 13.03 -2.66 -2.76
N TYR A 39 13.98 -3.35 -3.40
CA TYR A 39 15.18 -2.72 -3.95
C TYR A 39 14.86 -1.69 -5.04
N ASP A 40 13.98 -2.05 -5.98
CA ASP A 40 13.53 -1.14 -7.05
C ASP A 40 12.85 0.10 -6.48
N CYS A 41 11.96 -0.08 -5.51
CA CYS A 41 11.28 1.02 -4.84
C CYS A 41 12.27 1.98 -4.15
N VAL A 42 13.33 1.44 -3.55
CA VAL A 42 14.40 2.24 -2.93
C VAL A 42 15.18 3.00 -4.02
N GLN A 43 15.58 2.33 -5.09
CA GLN A 43 16.34 2.93 -6.18
C GLN A 43 15.56 4.09 -6.81
N ASP A 44 14.30 3.85 -7.18
CA ASP A 44 13.40 4.85 -7.72
C ASP A 44 13.22 6.06 -6.79
N THR A 45 13.19 5.82 -5.48
CA THR A 45 13.09 6.88 -4.48
C THR A 45 14.30 7.82 -4.53
N PHE A 46 15.51 7.27 -4.58
CA PHE A 46 16.73 8.08 -4.63
C PHE A 46 16.98 8.71 -6.00
N LEU A 47 16.51 8.08 -7.09
CA LEU A 47 16.49 8.70 -8.42
C LEU A 47 15.58 9.94 -8.45
N ILE A 48 14.40 9.86 -7.82
CA ILE A 48 13.52 11.02 -7.68
C ILE A 48 14.16 12.11 -6.81
N LEU A 49 14.88 11.75 -5.75
CA LEU A 49 15.63 12.73 -4.96
C LEU A 49 16.65 13.47 -5.83
N GLN A 50 17.49 12.74 -6.57
CA GLN A 50 18.51 13.32 -7.44
C GLN A 50 17.92 14.24 -8.50
N LYS A 51 16.82 13.81 -9.13
CA LYS A 51 16.08 14.62 -10.10
C LYS A 51 15.58 15.92 -9.48
N LYS A 52 14.97 15.85 -8.30
CA LYS A 52 14.40 17.02 -7.61
C LYS A 52 15.46 18.04 -7.21
N LEU A 53 16.61 17.59 -6.74
CA LEU A 53 17.75 18.44 -6.44
C LEU A 53 18.36 19.06 -7.70
N SER A 54 18.36 18.32 -8.82
CA SER A 54 18.82 18.83 -10.13
C SER A 54 17.88 19.89 -10.71
N GLU A 55 16.59 19.83 -10.39
CA GLU A 55 15.56 20.83 -10.72
C GLU A 55 15.57 22.03 -9.75
N GLU A 56 16.55 22.13 -8.84
CA GLU A 56 16.68 23.19 -7.85
C GLU A 56 15.47 23.31 -6.91
N GLN A 57 14.74 22.20 -6.71
CA GLN A 57 13.65 22.17 -5.75
C GLN A 57 14.19 22.06 -4.33
N ASP A 58 13.72 22.94 -3.47
CA ASP A 58 14.08 22.90 -2.06
C ASP A 58 13.34 21.75 -1.35
N ILE A 59 14.10 20.97 -0.56
CA ILE A 59 13.59 19.82 0.18
C ILE A 59 13.90 20.04 1.66
N GLU A 60 13.03 20.80 2.31
CA GLU A 60 13.16 21.21 3.72
C GLU A 60 13.25 20.01 4.69
N HIS A 61 12.53 18.92 4.39
CA HIS A 61 12.46 17.73 5.24
C HIS A 61 12.78 16.45 4.46
N LEU A 62 14.07 16.21 4.25
CA LEU A 62 14.56 15.12 3.42
C LEU A 62 14.07 13.73 3.84
N ARG A 63 14.07 13.42 5.15
CA ARG A 63 13.59 12.13 5.65
C ARG A 63 12.11 11.92 5.28
N SER A 64 11.26 12.89 5.60
CA SER A 64 9.83 12.82 5.31
C SER A 64 9.56 12.72 3.80
N PHE A 65 10.35 13.42 2.99
CA PHE A 65 10.31 13.31 1.53
C PHE A 65 10.60 11.89 1.06
N LEU A 66 11.70 11.27 1.54
CA LEU A 66 12.09 9.91 1.15
C LEU A 66 11.00 8.88 1.47
N TYR A 67 10.41 8.91 2.67
CA TYR A 67 9.33 7.98 3.03
C TYR A 67 8.07 8.18 2.18
N ARG A 68 7.69 9.43 1.86
CA ARG A 68 6.52 9.72 1.02
C ARG A 68 6.73 9.25 -0.43
N THR A 69 7.93 9.46 -0.95
CA THR A 69 8.31 9.03 -2.30
C THR A 69 8.36 7.50 -2.37
N ALA A 70 9.01 6.84 -1.41
CA ALA A 70 9.03 5.38 -1.30
C ALA A 70 7.63 4.79 -1.22
N ASP A 71 6.73 5.41 -0.46
CA ASP A 71 5.34 4.96 -0.37
C ASP A 71 4.60 5.00 -1.72
N THR A 72 4.89 6.02 -2.52
CA THR A 72 4.34 6.16 -3.88
C THR A 72 4.79 4.99 -4.77
N PHE A 73 6.06 4.61 -4.70
CA PHE A 73 6.60 3.49 -5.48
C PHE A 73 6.07 2.14 -5.01
N VAL A 74 5.97 1.91 -3.70
CA VAL A 74 5.32 0.72 -3.14
C VAL A 74 3.88 0.59 -3.63
N MET A 75 3.09 1.68 -3.59
CA MET A 75 1.70 1.63 -4.07
C MET A 75 1.64 1.33 -5.57
N ARG A 76 2.55 1.91 -6.37
CA ARG A 76 2.65 1.63 -7.81
C ARG A 76 3.01 0.18 -8.10
N ALA A 77 4.00 -0.38 -7.39
CA ALA A 77 4.37 -1.79 -7.54
C ALA A 77 3.19 -2.71 -7.26
N LYS A 78 2.44 -2.45 -6.17
CA LYS A 78 1.22 -3.20 -5.84
C LYS A 78 0.13 -3.07 -6.90
N ASP A 79 -0.13 -1.86 -7.38
CA ASP A 79 -1.17 -1.63 -8.39
C ASP A 79 -0.76 -2.22 -9.75
N ASN A 80 0.53 -2.19 -10.10
CA ASN A 80 1.07 -2.82 -11.31
C ASN A 80 0.99 -4.34 -11.24
N TYR A 81 1.39 -4.94 -10.13
CA TYR A 81 1.28 -6.38 -9.91
C TYR A 81 -0.19 -6.84 -10.01
N LYS A 82 -1.13 -6.10 -9.39
CA LYS A 82 -2.56 -6.38 -9.54
C LYS A 82 -3.05 -6.27 -10.99
N LYS A 83 -2.54 -5.31 -11.76
CA LYS A 83 -2.86 -5.17 -13.19
C LYS A 83 -2.22 -6.27 -14.03
N GLN A 84 -1.02 -6.71 -13.68
CA GLN A 84 -0.36 -7.84 -14.32
C GLN A 84 -1.14 -9.10 -14.04
N ILE A 85 -1.43 -9.45 -12.78
CA ILE A 85 -2.31 -10.58 -12.45
C ILE A 85 -3.59 -10.52 -13.27
N ARG A 86 -4.31 -9.39 -13.30
CA ARG A 86 -5.55 -9.26 -14.11
C ARG A 86 -5.36 -9.48 -15.62
N ARG A 87 -4.15 -9.32 -16.13
CA ARG A 87 -3.78 -9.57 -17.54
C ARG A 87 -3.27 -10.99 -17.74
N THR A 88 -2.53 -11.56 -16.79
CA THR A 88 -2.00 -12.93 -16.81
C THR A 88 -3.04 -13.96 -16.41
N THR A 89 -4.09 -13.61 -15.65
CA THR A 89 -5.26 -14.47 -15.40
C THR A 89 -6.03 -14.82 -16.68
N GLY A 90 -5.71 -14.20 -17.83
CA GLY A 90 -6.18 -14.67 -19.14
C GLY A 90 -5.33 -15.78 -19.77
N LEU A 91 -4.19 -16.16 -19.17
CA LEU A 91 -3.21 -17.12 -19.70
C LEU A 91 -2.78 -18.21 -18.70
N GLU A 92 -2.93 -18.01 -17.38
CA GLU A 92 -2.28 -18.80 -16.32
C GLU A 92 -3.26 -19.62 -15.45
N GLU A 93 -4.33 -20.17 -16.03
CA GLU A 93 -5.15 -21.22 -15.38
C GLU A 93 -4.42 -22.59 -15.30
N ALA A 94 -3.19 -22.72 -15.80
CA ALA A 94 -2.56 -24.01 -16.10
C ALA A 94 -1.51 -24.55 -15.10
N GLU A 95 -0.95 -23.75 -14.19
CA GLU A 95 0.13 -24.24 -13.27
C GLU A 95 -0.24 -24.08 -11.79
N GLU A 96 -1.25 -24.87 -11.41
CA GLU A 96 -1.44 -25.41 -10.07
C GLU A 96 -0.11 -25.81 -9.35
N LYS A 97 -0.05 -25.55 -8.02
CA LYS A 97 0.70 -26.33 -6.98
C LYS A 97 2.14 -25.94 -6.61
N ALA A 98 2.30 -24.73 -6.04
CA ALA A 98 3.16 -24.54 -4.86
C ALA A 98 2.29 -23.99 -3.71
N SER A 99 1.44 -24.87 -3.15
CA SER A 99 0.10 -24.50 -2.67
C SER A 99 0.03 -23.55 -1.45
N PRO A 100 -0.59 -22.37 -1.63
CA PRO A 100 -1.31 -21.64 -0.57
C PRO A 100 -2.44 -22.53 0.00
N PRO A 101 -3.04 -22.21 1.17
CA PRO A 101 -4.16 -22.99 1.70
C PRO A 101 -5.20 -23.22 0.60
N VAL A 102 -5.64 -24.48 0.44
CA VAL A 102 -6.68 -24.85 -0.52
C VAL A 102 -7.97 -24.21 -0.04
N ILE A 103 -8.22 -23.01 -0.56
CA ILE A 103 -9.50 -22.34 -0.47
C ILE A 103 -10.28 -22.88 -1.68
N SER A 104 -11.43 -23.52 -1.42
CA SER A 104 -12.29 -24.08 -2.45
C SER A 104 -12.50 -23.10 -3.62
N ASP A 105 -12.44 -23.55 -4.88
CA ASP A 105 -12.75 -22.73 -6.08
C ASP A 105 -14.20 -22.17 -6.06
N SER A 106 -15.03 -22.64 -5.12
CA SER A 106 -16.34 -22.08 -4.83
C SER A 106 -16.32 -20.85 -3.90
N PHE A 107 -15.16 -20.46 -3.38
CA PHE A 107 -15.03 -19.38 -2.42
C PHE A 107 -15.09 -18.02 -3.11
N ASP A 108 -16.31 -17.50 -3.18
CA ASP A 108 -16.61 -16.22 -3.78
C ASP A 108 -16.19 -15.07 -2.85
N TYR A 109 -14.96 -14.58 -3.03
CA TYR A 109 -14.41 -13.45 -2.30
C TYR A 109 -15.25 -12.18 -2.44
N ASP A 110 -15.91 -11.99 -3.58
CA ASP A 110 -16.76 -10.84 -3.82
C ASP A 110 -18.07 -10.96 -3.02
N LYS A 111 -18.70 -12.14 -2.97
CA LYS A 111 -19.82 -12.40 -2.04
C LYS A 111 -19.40 -12.26 -0.59
N CYS A 112 -18.24 -12.76 -0.20
CA CYS A 112 -17.73 -12.61 1.16
C CYS A 112 -17.47 -11.14 1.52
N ALA A 113 -16.91 -10.35 0.59
CA ALA A 113 -16.70 -8.92 0.77
C ALA A 113 -18.05 -8.18 0.85
N ILE A 114 -19.01 -8.49 -0.01
CA ILE A 114 -20.37 -7.91 0.02
C ILE A 114 -21.07 -8.25 1.33
N MET A 115 -20.96 -9.49 1.81
CA MET A 115 -21.55 -9.95 3.07
C MET A 115 -20.85 -9.35 4.29
N LEU A 116 -19.53 -9.16 4.26
CA LEU A 116 -18.78 -8.47 5.32
C LEU A 116 -19.13 -6.98 5.37
N VAL A 117 -19.30 -6.34 4.20
CA VAL A 117 -19.68 -4.93 4.09
C VAL A 117 -21.14 -4.73 4.51
N SER A 118 -22.05 -5.65 4.22
CA SER A 118 -23.46 -5.55 4.65
C SER A 118 -23.65 -5.66 6.17
N LEU A 119 -22.68 -6.26 6.89
CA LEU A 119 -22.64 -6.31 8.35
C LEU A 119 -22.10 -5.01 9.00
N LEU A 120 -21.64 -4.07 8.20
CA LEU A 120 -21.29 -2.72 8.66
C LEU A 120 -22.54 -1.84 8.70
N SER A 121 -22.57 -0.90 9.63
CA SER A 121 -23.59 0.17 9.63
C SER A 121 -23.45 1.08 8.41
N ASP A 122 -24.50 1.80 8.04
CA ASP A 122 -24.50 2.69 6.87
C ASP A 122 -23.34 3.70 6.90
N GLU A 123 -23.05 4.27 8.07
CA GLU A 123 -21.91 5.19 8.25
C GLU A 123 -20.55 4.51 8.03
N GLU A 124 -20.42 3.24 8.43
CA GLU A 124 -19.21 2.45 8.26
C GLU A 124 -19.03 1.98 6.81
N GLN A 125 -20.13 1.66 6.11
CA GLN A 125 -20.13 1.33 4.68
C GLN A 125 -19.73 2.55 3.85
N GLU A 126 -20.29 3.71 4.16
CA GLU A 126 -19.95 4.99 3.54
C GLU A 126 -18.45 5.31 3.73
N LEU A 127 -17.95 5.17 4.97
CA LEU A 127 -16.53 5.35 5.27
C LEU A 127 -15.64 4.31 4.57
N TYR A 128 -16.11 3.06 4.47
CA TYR A 128 -15.42 2.00 3.74
C TYR A 128 -15.32 2.35 2.26
N ARG A 129 -16.43 2.78 1.63
CA ARG A 129 -16.46 3.20 0.23
C ARG A 129 -15.49 4.34 -0.01
N MET A 130 -15.59 5.43 0.74
CA MET A 130 -14.68 6.58 0.58
C MET A 130 -13.21 6.19 0.75
N LYS A 131 -12.88 5.36 1.74
CA LYS A 131 -11.48 5.03 2.05
C LYS A 131 -10.87 3.98 1.13
N TYR A 132 -11.62 2.94 0.80
CA TYR A 132 -11.10 1.73 0.16
C TYR A 132 -11.56 1.55 -1.29
N ILE A 133 -12.75 2.04 -1.64
CA ILE A 133 -13.28 2.03 -3.02
C ILE A 133 -12.82 3.30 -3.75
N GLU A 134 -13.16 4.48 -3.22
CA GLU A 134 -12.84 5.78 -3.83
C GLU A 134 -11.39 6.25 -3.57
N ARG A 135 -10.71 5.63 -2.58
CA ARG A 135 -9.31 5.91 -2.18
C ARG A 135 -9.00 7.39 -1.87
N ILE A 136 -9.99 8.16 -1.40
CA ILE A 136 -9.77 9.58 -1.06
C ILE A 136 -9.04 9.77 0.28
N PRO A 137 -8.27 10.87 0.47
CA PRO A 137 -7.48 11.09 1.66
C PRO A 137 -8.35 11.40 2.89
N LEU A 138 -7.83 11.10 4.09
CA LEU A 138 -8.56 11.30 5.35
C LEU A 138 -8.98 12.75 5.59
N THR A 139 -8.23 13.71 5.05
CA THR A 139 -8.57 15.15 5.07
C THR A 139 -9.84 15.44 4.28
N GLU A 140 -10.04 14.77 3.14
CA GLU A 140 -11.22 14.94 2.30
C GLU A 140 -12.42 14.18 2.84
N ILE A 141 -12.19 12.99 3.41
CA ILE A 141 -13.19 12.23 4.17
C ILE A 141 -13.70 13.06 5.36
N ALA A 142 -12.79 13.71 6.09
CA ALA A 142 -13.13 14.56 7.22
C ALA A 142 -14.03 15.73 6.81
N LYS A 143 -13.72 16.39 5.68
CA LYS A 143 -14.57 17.44 5.11
C LYS A 143 -15.95 16.92 4.71
N ARG A 144 -16.03 15.81 3.97
CA ARG A 144 -17.30 15.22 3.53
C ARG A 144 -18.20 14.80 4.70
N LEU A 145 -17.59 14.32 5.79
CA LEU A 145 -18.31 13.91 7.00
C LEU A 145 -18.53 15.05 8.01
N GLY A 146 -18.03 16.27 7.76
CA GLY A 146 -18.13 17.39 8.69
C GLY A 146 -17.43 17.17 10.04
N ILE A 147 -16.35 16.36 10.07
CA ILE A 147 -15.59 16.01 11.28
C ILE A 147 -14.13 16.45 11.17
N SER A 148 -13.38 16.36 12.27
CA SER A 148 -11.94 16.61 12.25
C SER A 148 -11.16 15.45 11.59
N THR A 149 -10.03 15.76 10.95
CA THR A 149 -9.13 14.73 10.36
C THR A 149 -8.71 13.64 11.35
N PRO A 150 -8.39 13.95 12.63
CA PRO A 150 -8.12 12.92 13.63
C PRO A 150 -9.35 12.06 13.94
N ALA A 151 -10.56 12.63 13.94
CA ALA A 151 -11.79 11.87 14.11
C ALA A 151 -12.04 10.92 12.93
N ALA A 152 -11.81 11.38 11.69
CA ALA A 152 -11.87 10.52 10.51
C ALA A 152 -10.86 9.37 10.59
N ALA A 153 -9.62 9.64 10.96
CA ALA A 153 -8.58 8.63 11.17
C ALA A 153 -8.99 7.58 12.23
N LYS A 154 -9.51 8.04 13.36
CA LYS A 154 -9.98 7.17 14.46
C LYS A 154 -11.15 6.30 14.03
N ARG A 155 -12.11 6.85 13.28
CA ARG A 155 -13.24 6.08 12.70
C ARG A 155 -12.75 5.04 11.69
N THR A 156 -11.83 5.39 10.80
CA THR A 156 -11.24 4.44 9.83
C THR A 156 -10.47 3.31 10.53
N SER A 157 -9.77 3.61 11.63
CA SER A 157 -9.06 2.60 12.42
C SER A 157 -10.04 1.60 13.06
N ARG A 158 -11.10 2.11 13.70
CA ARG A 158 -12.17 1.28 14.28
C ARG A 158 -12.86 0.41 13.25
N LEU A 159 -13.18 0.97 12.08
CA LEU A 159 -13.74 0.24 10.94
C LEU A 159 -12.84 -0.95 10.56
N ARG A 160 -11.54 -0.72 10.42
CA ARG A 160 -10.57 -1.79 10.08
C ARG A 160 -10.52 -2.88 11.14
N GLN A 161 -10.54 -2.50 12.42
CA GLN A 161 -10.56 -3.45 13.51
C GLN A 161 -11.83 -4.29 13.50
N LYS A 162 -13.00 -3.66 13.29
CA LYS A 162 -14.28 -4.34 13.19
C LYS A 162 -14.32 -5.34 12.03
N ILE A 163 -13.81 -4.97 10.84
CA ILE A 163 -13.72 -5.88 9.69
C ILE A 163 -12.85 -7.11 10.02
N LYS A 164 -11.72 -6.92 10.72
CA LYS A 164 -10.88 -8.04 11.16
C LYS A 164 -11.60 -8.95 12.16
N GLU A 165 -12.38 -8.38 13.07
CA GLU A 165 -13.17 -9.15 14.03
C GLU A 165 -14.33 -9.90 13.36
N LEU A 166 -15.00 -9.29 12.37
CA LEU A 166 -16.04 -9.94 11.57
C LEU A 166 -15.51 -11.12 10.77
N ILE A 167 -14.33 -10.96 10.16
CA ILE A 167 -13.60 -12.03 9.47
C ILE A 167 -13.34 -13.22 10.41
N LYS A 168 -12.87 -12.95 11.63
CA LYS A 168 -12.60 -14.00 12.63
C LYS A 168 -13.87 -14.66 13.13
N LYS A 169 -14.91 -13.88 13.45
CA LYS A 169 -16.18 -14.38 14.00
C LYS A 169 -16.97 -15.23 13.02
N GLN A 170 -16.90 -14.91 11.73
CA GLN A 170 -17.60 -15.65 10.68
C GLN A 170 -16.85 -16.94 10.28
N GLN A 171 -15.71 -17.28 10.90
CA GLN A 171 -14.87 -18.43 10.55
C GLN A 171 -14.60 -18.56 9.03
N LEU A 172 -14.60 -17.43 8.32
CA LEU A 172 -14.49 -17.39 6.85
C LEU A 172 -13.15 -17.96 6.33
N PHE A 173 -12.23 -18.29 7.24
CA PHE A 173 -10.92 -18.87 6.94
C PHE A 173 -10.55 -20.05 7.86
N GLU A 174 -11.41 -20.49 8.80
CA GLU A 174 -11.06 -21.56 9.76
C GLU A 174 -11.61 -22.95 9.37
N ASN A 175 -12.59 -23.05 8.47
CA ASN A 175 -13.27 -24.33 8.18
C ASN A 175 -12.83 -25.07 6.90
N GLU A 176 -11.76 -24.65 6.22
CA GLU A 176 -11.25 -25.37 5.03
C GLU A 176 -9.74 -25.64 5.10
N VAL A 177 -9.16 -25.81 6.29
CA VAL A 177 -7.82 -26.37 6.42
C VAL A 177 -7.95 -27.88 6.66
N ILE A 178 -8.04 -28.66 5.59
CA ILE A 178 -7.77 -30.10 5.64
C ILE A 178 -6.24 -30.26 5.58
N LEU A 179 -5.68 -30.85 6.64
CA LEU A 179 -4.25 -31.21 6.77
C LEU A 179 -3.76 -32.10 5.62
#